data_AF-W1RWK1-F1
#
_entry.id   AF-W1RWK1-F1
#
_cell.length_a   1.000
_cell.length_b   1.000
_cell.length_c   1.000
_cell.angle_alpha   90.00
_cell.angle_beta   90.00
_cell.angle_gamma   90.00
#
_symmetry.space_group_name_H-M   'P 1'
#
loop_
_entity.id
_entity.type
_entity.pdbx_description
1 polymer ?
#
loop_
_entity_poly.entity_id
_entity_poly.type
_entity_poly.pdbx_seq_one_letter_code
_entity_poly.pdbx_strand_id
1 'polypeptide(L)'
;MSAGKLVRGALYVHRTAITELAPEARALVEKATAMSGTVGWNVARLQGDVVGLLEYEDFDSAAFPRLISSTRLNLSTGEIKSSDFSRSDNPLILHRKEQLVSNRDPRGARWAETTKRLVEMGLFKNSHLIGRQRPWTERLAAAGLLVVGDEVRAS
;
A
#
# COMPACT_ATOMS: atom_id res chain seq x y z
N MET A 1 12.21 -14.76 -8.30
CA MET A 1 11.00 -14.01 -8.69
C MET A 1 10.80 -12.95 -7.63
N SER A 2 10.48 -11.70 -8.01
CA SER A 2 10.38 -10.60 -7.05
C SER A 2 8.92 -10.18 -6.87
N ALA A 3 8.40 -10.31 -5.65
CA ALA A 3 7.16 -9.66 -5.25
C ALA A 3 7.42 -8.23 -4.75
N GLY A 4 6.41 -7.37 -4.85
CA GLY A 4 6.46 -6.00 -4.37
C GLY A 4 6.99 -4.96 -5.38
N LYS A 5 7.02 -3.71 -4.92
CA LYS A 5 7.32 -2.51 -5.73
C LYS A 5 8.47 -1.71 -5.14
N LEU A 6 9.44 -1.35 -5.96
CA LEU A 6 10.48 -0.39 -5.59
C LEU A 6 10.03 1.06 -5.83
N VAL A 7 10.17 1.90 -4.81
CA VAL A 7 9.89 3.34 -4.86
C VAL A 7 11.04 4.08 -4.18
N ARG A 8 11.81 4.85 -4.96
CA ARG A 8 12.96 5.63 -4.46
C ARG A 8 13.91 4.81 -3.56
N GLY A 9 14.22 3.59 -3.97
CA GLY A 9 15.10 2.67 -3.25
C GLY A 9 14.46 1.94 -2.06
N ALA A 10 13.19 2.18 -1.73
CA ALA A 10 12.45 1.40 -0.74
C ALA A 10 11.58 0.34 -1.41
N LEU A 11 11.61 -0.89 -0.92
CA LEU A 11 10.75 -1.99 -1.36
C LEU A 11 9.46 -1.98 -0.55
N TYR A 12 8.32 -1.99 -1.24
CA TYR A 12 6.99 -2.12 -0.64
C TYR A 12 6.37 -3.46 -1.03
N VAL A 13 5.90 -4.24 -0.07
CA VAL A 13 5.39 -5.58 -0.31
C VAL A 13 4.26 -5.90 0.67
N HIS A 14 3.21 -6.54 0.16
CA HIS A 14 2.09 -7.01 0.96
C HIS A 14 2.47 -8.28 1.73
N ARG A 15 1.91 -8.45 2.93
CA ARG A 15 2.26 -9.57 3.85
C ARG A 15 2.10 -10.96 3.22
N THR A 16 1.19 -11.11 2.25
CA THR A 16 0.95 -12.38 1.55
C THR A 16 2.09 -12.78 0.62
N ALA A 17 2.98 -11.85 0.24
CA ALA A 17 4.06 -12.10 -0.69
C ALA A 17 5.46 -12.09 -0.02
N ILE A 18 5.51 -12.06 1.32
CA ILE A 18 6.77 -12.04 2.10
C ILE A 18 7.62 -13.30 1.84
N THR A 19 6.97 -14.44 1.62
CA THR A 19 7.65 -15.71 1.34
C THR A 19 8.42 -15.72 0.00
N GLU A 20 8.11 -14.79 -0.90
CA GLU A 20 8.78 -14.63 -2.19
C GLU A 20 9.95 -13.64 -2.16
N LEU A 21 10.19 -12.98 -1.03
CA LEU A 21 11.33 -12.09 -0.85
C LEU A 21 12.65 -12.87 -0.78
N ALA A 22 13.75 -12.19 -1.07
CA ALA A 22 15.08 -12.69 -0.76
C ALA A 22 15.20 -12.99 0.76
N PRO A 23 15.94 -14.03 1.17
CA PRO A 23 16.03 -14.44 2.58
C PRO A 23 16.40 -13.31 3.54
N GLU A 24 17.29 -12.42 3.13
CA GLU A 24 17.75 -11.27 3.93
C GLU A 24 16.61 -10.27 4.14
N ALA A 25 15.89 -9.93 3.08
CA ALA A 25 14.74 -9.02 3.15
C ALA A 25 13.61 -9.62 4.00
N ARG A 26 13.34 -10.92 3.84
CA ARG A 26 12.35 -11.64 4.65
C ARG A 26 12.72 -11.59 6.14
N ALA A 27 13.97 -11.85 6.48
CA ALA A 27 14.47 -11.80 7.87
C ALA A 27 14.30 -10.40 8.49
N LEU A 28 14.49 -9.32 7.72
CA LEU A 28 14.23 -7.95 8.21
C LEU A 28 12.75 -7.74 8.56
N VAL A 29 11.81 -8.22 7.74
CA VAL A 29 10.37 -8.12 8.02
C VAL A 29 9.98 -8.97 9.23
N GLU A 30 10.51 -10.19 9.35
CA GLU A 30 10.26 -11.07 10.49
C GLU A 30 10.77 -10.45 11.80
N LYS A 31 12.00 -9.94 11.80
CA LYS A 31 12.58 -9.22 12.96
C LYS A 31 11.74 -7.99 13.33
N ALA A 32 11.36 -7.17 12.35
CA ALA A 32 10.53 -6.00 12.58
C ALA A 32 9.16 -6.38 13.16
N THR A 33 8.54 -7.44 12.64
CA THR A 33 7.25 -7.95 13.12
C THR A 33 7.35 -8.39 14.58
N ALA A 34 8.38 -9.17 14.93
CA ALA A 34 8.61 -9.61 16.30
C ALA A 34 8.85 -8.43 17.27
N MET A 35 9.58 -7.40 16.84
CA MET A 35 9.81 -6.19 17.64
C MET A 35 8.57 -5.32 17.80
N SER A 36 7.65 -5.34 16.84
CA SER A 36 6.45 -4.49 16.85
C SER A 36 5.32 -4.99 17.76
N GLY A 37 5.40 -6.22 18.26
CA GLY A 37 4.35 -6.83 19.08
C GLY A 37 3.09 -7.17 18.27
N THR A 38 1.90 -6.81 18.78
CA THR A 38 0.59 -7.19 18.21
C THR A 38 0.01 -6.15 17.26
N VAL A 39 0.83 -5.27 16.70
CA VAL A 39 0.35 -4.22 15.77
C VAL A 39 -0.15 -4.85 14.47
N GLY A 40 -1.35 -4.45 14.04
CA GLY A 40 -1.89 -4.82 12.74
C GLY A 40 -1.04 -4.24 11.60
N TRP A 41 -0.77 -5.04 10.57
CA TRP A 41 -0.15 -4.56 9.34
C TRP A 41 -0.45 -5.51 8.18
N ASN A 42 -0.45 -4.95 6.97
CA ASN A 42 -0.59 -5.72 5.74
C ASN A 42 0.43 -5.33 4.66
N VAL A 43 1.20 -4.25 4.84
CA VAL A 43 2.29 -3.86 3.93
C VAL A 43 3.58 -3.62 4.72
N ALA A 44 4.68 -4.21 4.27
CA ALA A 44 6.03 -3.92 4.74
C ALA A 44 6.74 -2.99 3.74
N ARG A 45 7.46 -1.99 4.27
CA ARG A 45 8.35 -1.10 3.53
C ARG A 45 9.78 -1.29 4.02
N LEU A 46 10.68 -1.77 3.18
CA LEU A 46 12.09 -1.99 3.53
C LEU A 46 12.98 -0.94 2.88
N GLN A 47 13.89 -0.34 3.65
CA GLN A 47 14.91 0.57 3.14
C GLN A 47 16.15 0.50 4.04
N GLY A 48 17.16 -0.27 3.62
CA GLY A 48 18.29 -0.63 4.49
C GLY A 48 17.78 -1.29 5.77
N ASP A 49 18.28 -0.86 6.92
CA ASP A 49 17.89 -1.38 8.25
C ASP A 49 16.57 -0.79 8.78
N VAL A 50 15.90 0.07 8.01
CA VAL A 50 14.63 0.68 8.41
C VAL A 50 13.47 -0.06 7.77
N VAL A 51 12.61 -0.64 8.61
CA VAL A 51 11.38 -1.31 8.20
C VAL A 51 10.17 -0.49 8.64
N GLY A 52 9.26 -0.21 7.72
CA GLY A 52 7.93 0.32 8.03
C GLY A 52 6.89 -0.77 7.92
N LEU A 53 6.17 -1.06 9.00
CA LEU A 53 4.97 -1.88 8.99
C LEU A 53 3.77 -0.95 8.84
N LEU A 54 3.06 -1.05 7.73
CA LEU A 54 1.93 -0.21 7.37
C LEU A 54 0.65 -1.03 7.40
N GLU A 55 -0.36 -0.46 8.04
CA GLU A 55 -1.70 -1.02 8.06
C GLU A 55 -2.58 -0.21 7.13
N TYR A 56 -3.01 -0.83 6.05
CA TYR A 56 -4.04 -0.31 5.17
C TYR A 56 -5.37 -1.02 5.44
N GLU A 57 -6.47 -0.39 5.04
CA GLU A 57 -7.75 -1.10 4.84
C GLU A 57 -7.56 -2.35 3.97
N ASP A 58 -8.51 -3.28 4.07
CA ASP A 58 -8.44 -4.54 3.35
C ASP A 58 -8.42 -4.30 1.82
N PHE A 59 -7.44 -4.93 1.15
CA PHE A 59 -7.28 -4.82 -0.30
C PHE A 59 -8.46 -5.43 -1.06
N ASP A 60 -9.19 -6.39 -0.48
CA ASP A 60 -10.34 -7.02 -1.11
C ASP A 60 -11.63 -6.20 -0.94
N SER A 61 -11.68 -5.21 -0.03
CA SER A 61 -12.87 -4.40 0.22
C SER A 61 -12.75 -2.93 -0.21
N ALA A 62 -11.53 -2.41 -0.38
CA ALA A 62 -11.29 -1.01 -0.72
C ALA A 62 -10.49 -0.86 -2.03
N ALA A 63 -11.02 -0.11 -3.00
CA ALA A 63 -10.35 0.10 -4.30
C ALA A 63 -9.03 0.85 -4.11
N PHE A 64 -9.05 1.83 -3.20
CA PHE A 64 -7.92 2.67 -2.80
C PHE A 64 -7.77 2.64 -1.28
N PRO A 65 -7.18 1.57 -0.71
CA PRO A 65 -7.12 1.37 0.73
C PRO A 65 -6.53 2.56 1.46
N ARG A 66 -7.19 3.02 2.52
CA ARG A 66 -6.69 4.10 3.38
C ARG A 66 -5.61 3.56 4.32
N LEU A 67 -4.59 4.37 4.57
CA LEU A 67 -3.61 4.09 5.63
C LEU A 67 -4.28 4.30 6.99
N ILE A 68 -4.33 3.24 7.80
CA ILE A 68 -4.87 3.21 9.15
C ILE A 68 -3.76 3.55 10.15
N SER A 69 -2.62 2.88 10.05
CA SER A 69 -1.51 3.08 10.98
C SER A 69 -0.16 2.81 10.30
N SER A 70 0.91 3.34 10.89
CA SER A 70 2.27 3.02 10.48
C SER A 70 3.19 2.87 11.68
N THR A 71 4.00 1.82 11.70
CA THR A 71 5.08 1.62 12.67
C THR A 71 6.41 1.56 11.93
N ARG A 72 7.29 2.52 12.20
CA ARG A 72 8.66 2.57 11.68
C ARG A 72 9.62 2.01 12.73
N LEU A 73 10.40 1.01 12.33
CA LEU A 73 11.43 0.37 13.14
C LEU A 73 12.80 0.59 12.50
N ASN A 74 13.78 1.02 13.28
CA ASN A 74 15.19 0.98 12.90
C ASN A 74 15.84 -0.24 13.55
N LEU A 75 16.17 -1.25 12.75
CA LEU A 75 16.63 -2.56 13.24
C LEU A 75 18.06 -2.54 13.78
N SER A 76 18.81 -1.47 13.52
CA SER A 76 20.18 -1.26 14.00
C SER A 76 20.22 -0.50 15.32
N THR A 77 19.29 0.45 15.54
CA THR A 77 19.21 1.22 16.79
C THR A 77 18.17 0.70 17.76
N GLY A 78 17.24 -0.14 17.31
CA GLY A 78 16.08 -0.57 18.11
C GLY A 78 14.97 0.47 18.22
N GLU A 79 15.10 1.63 17.58
CA GLU A 79 14.10 2.71 17.65
C GLU A 79 12.78 2.30 16.99
N ILE A 80 11.67 2.50 17.69
CA ILE A 80 10.31 2.24 17.20
C ILE A 80 9.50 3.53 17.29
N LYS A 81 8.85 3.91 16.18
CA LYS A 81 7.97 5.07 16.09
C LYS A 81 6.66 4.68 15.40
N SER A 82 5.55 4.86 16.09
CA SER A 82 4.21 4.59 15.54
C SER A 82 3.44 5.88 15.27
N SER A 83 2.52 5.81 14.32
CA SER A 83 1.59 6.89 13.98
C SER A 83 0.24 6.28 13.63
N ASP A 84 -0.82 6.85 14.20
CA ASP A 84 -2.22 6.46 13.97
C ASP A 84 -2.89 7.50 13.06
N PHE A 85 -3.52 7.01 12.01
CA PHE A 85 -4.23 7.80 11.00
C PHE A 85 -5.71 7.41 10.89
N SER A 86 -6.19 6.50 11.74
CA SER A 86 -7.56 5.96 11.72
C SER A 86 -8.65 7.04 11.78
N ARG A 87 -8.37 8.15 12.47
CA ARG A 87 -9.27 9.30 12.65
C ARG A 87 -9.04 10.43 11.62
N SER A 88 -8.27 10.19 10.56
CA SER A 88 -8.01 11.23 9.56
C SER A 88 -9.21 11.43 8.63
N ASP A 89 -9.70 12.67 8.56
CA ASP A 89 -10.76 13.11 7.62
C ASP A 89 -10.28 13.19 6.16
N ASN A 90 -8.96 13.14 5.94
CA ASN A 90 -8.36 13.16 4.60
C ASN A 90 -7.08 12.30 4.56
N PRO A 91 -7.25 10.97 4.69
CA PRO A 91 -6.17 10.01 4.87
C PRO A 91 -5.36 9.83 3.58
N LEU A 92 -4.14 9.31 3.75
CA LEU A 92 -3.36 8.80 2.62
C LEU A 92 -4.00 7.52 2.09
N ILE A 93 -3.99 7.35 0.77
CA ILE A 93 -4.55 6.17 0.10
C ILE A 93 -3.52 5.45 -0.78
N LEU A 94 -3.66 4.13 -0.88
CA LEU A 94 -2.85 3.30 -1.74
C LEU A 94 -3.49 3.19 -3.13
N HIS A 95 -2.77 3.64 -4.16
CA HIS A 95 -3.30 3.66 -5.53
C HIS A 95 -3.07 2.38 -6.31
N ARG A 96 -1.88 1.78 -6.17
CA ARG A 96 -1.42 0.67 -6.99
C ARG A 96 -1.17 -0.57 -6.16
N LYS A 97 -2.21 -1.03 -5.47
CA LYS A 97 -2.15 -2.19 -4.56
C LYS A 97 -1.76 -3.48 -5.28
N GLU A 98 -2.05 -3.59 -6.57
CA GLU A 98 -1.63 -4.70 -7.43
C GLU A 98 -0.12 -4.89 -7.49
N GLN A 99 0.66 -3.82 -7.31
CA GLN A 99 2.11 -3.89 -7.39
C GLN A 99 2.77 -4.38 -6.10
N LEU A 100 2.00 -4.52 -5.02
CA LEU A 100 2.51 -4.90 -3.70
C LEU A 100 2.36 -6.40 -3.45
N VAL A 101 1.49 -7.09 -4.19
CA VAL A 101 1.27 -8.53 -4.07
C VAL A 101 2.18 -9.32 -5.01
N SER A 102 2.14 -10.65 -4.90
CA SER A 102 2.78 -11.55 -5.85
C SER A 102 2.22 -11.35 -7.25
N ASN A 103 3.06 -11.53 -8.28
CA ASN A 103 2.60 -11.56 -9.67
C ASN A 103 1.72 -12.79 -9.97
N ARG A 104 1.69 -13.78 -9.08
CA ARG A 104 0.82 -14.96 -9.13
C ARG A 104 -0.45 -14.80 -8.29
N ASP A 105 -0.61 -13.69 -7.57
CA ASP A 105 -1.82 -13.45 -6.79
C ASP A 105 -3.01 -13.25 -7.75
N PRO A 106 -4.02 -14.13 -7.74
CA PRO A 106 -5.15 -14.04 -8.67
C PRO A 106 -5.95 -12.74 -8.50
N ARG A 107 -5.88 -12.12 -7.31
CA ARG A 107 -6.52 -10.83 -7.03
C ARG A 107 -5.78 -9.67 -7.68
N GLY A 108 -4.48 -9.80 -7.91
CA GLY A 108 -3.65 -8.76 -8.54
C GLY A 108 -4.13 -8.39 -9.94
N ALA A 109 -4.58 -9.36 -10.73
CA ALA A 109 -5.02 -9.13 -12.11
C ALA A 109 -6.20 -8.15 -12.21
N ARG A 110 -7.24 -8.32 -11.36
CA ARG A 110 -8.42 -7.42 -11.38
C ARG A 110 -8.08 -5.99 -10.96
N TRP A 111 -7.18 -5.84 -9.98
CA TRP A 111 -6.72 -4.54 -9.53
C TRP A 111 -5.86 -3.84 -10.58
N ALA A 112 -5.01 -4.60 -11.29
CA ALA A 112 -4.20 -4.09 -12.39
C ALA A 112 -5.05 -3.55 -13.55
N GLU A 113 -6.14 -4.24 -13.90
CA GLU A 113 -7.06 -3.78 -14.94
C GLU A 113 -7.76 -2.47 -14.56
N THR A 114 -8.22 -2.37 -13.31
CA THR A 114 -8.77 -1.10 -12.78
C THR A 114 -7.74 0.03 -12.90
N THR A 115 -6.51 -0.20 -12.42
CA THR A 115 -5.44 0.80 -12.51
C THR A 115 -5.13 1.18 -13.96
N LYS A 116 -5.06 0.20 -14.87
CA LYS A 116 -4.78 0.43 -16.30
C LYS A 116 -5.81 1.37 -16.92
N ARG A 117 -7.10 1.09 -16.75
CA ARG A 117 -8.19 1.95 -17.27
C ARG A 117 -8.08 3.38 -16.75
N LEU A 118 -7.87 3.56 -15.45
CA LEU A 118 -7.76 4.91 -14.85
C LEU A 118 -6.50 5.66 -15.30
N VAL A 119 -5.42 4.95 -15.61
CA VAL A 119 -4.20 5.52 -16.19
C VAL A 119 -4.44 5.98 -17.62
N GLU A 120 -5.13 5.19 -18.43
CA GLU A 120 -5.50 5.53 -19.82
C GLU A 120 -6.42 6.75 -19.87
N MET A 121 -7.31 6.90 -18.88
CA MET A 121 -8.11 8.11 -18.67
C MET A 121 -7.30 9.33 -18.17
N GLY A 122 -6.00 9.16 -17.90
CA GLY A 122 -5.10 10.22 -17.47
C GLY A 122 -5.19 10.61 -15.99
N LEU A 123 -5.95 9.88 -15.16
CA LEU A 123 -6.25 10.27 -13.77
C LEU A 123 -5.03 10.19 -12.86
N PHE A 124 -4.03 9.38 -13.23
CA PHE A 124 -2.77 9.21 -12.51
C PHE A 124 -1.72 10.30 -12.82
N LYS A 125 -2.00 11.25 -13.73
CA LYS A 125 -1.11 12.39 -14.00
C LYS A 125 -0.98 13.28 -12.75
N ASN A 126 0.16 13.94 -12.59
CA ASN A 126 0.45 14.79 -11.41
C ASN A 126 0.27 14.02 -10.08
N SER A 127 0.94 12.87 -9.97
CA SER A 127 0.74 11.89 -8.87
C SER A 127 0.99 12.44 -7.46
N HIS A 128 1.69 13.56 -7.32
CA HIS A 128 1.88 14.24 -6.03
C HIS A 128 0.57 14.86 -5.49
N LEU A 129 -0.43 15.10 -6.35
CA LEU A 129 -1.71 15.70 -5.98
C LEU A 129 -2.77 14.69 -5.53
N ILE A 130 -2.57 13.39 -5.78
CA ILE A 130 -3.60 12.37 -5.56
C ILE A 130 -3.38 11.51 -4.33
N GLY A 131 -2.28 11.71 -3.60
CA GLY A 131 -1.91 10.85 -2.46
C GLY A 131 -2.94 10.78 -1.32
N ARG A 132 -3.89 11.72 -1.27
CA ARG A 132 -4.95 11.79 -0.26
C ARG A 132 -6.33 11.49 -0.84
N GLN A 133 -7.20 10.92 -0.02
CA GLN A 133 -8.52 10.45 -0.43
C GLN A 133 -9.38 11.53 -1.07
N ARG A 134 -9.49 12.72 -0.47
CA ARG A 134 -10.41 13.77 -0.96
C ARG A 134 -10.06 14.26 -2.38
N PRO A 135 -8.81 14.72 -2.66
CA PRO A 135 -8.43 15.09 -4.03
C PRO A 135 -8.60 13.95 -5.05
N TRP A 136 -8.41 12.70 -4.62
CA TRP A 136 -8.61 11.54 -5.49
C TRP A 136 -10.08 11.31 -5.82
N THR A 137 -10.95 11.33 -4.81
CA THR A 137 -12.41 11.19 -5.01
C THR A 137 -12.97 12.32 -5.88
N GLU A 138 -12.55 13.58 -5.65
CA GLU A 138 -12.94 14.72 -6.49
C GLU A 138 -12.50 14.52 -7.95
N ARG A 139 -11.30 13.99 -8.16
CA ARG A 139 -10.79 13.69 -9.51
C ARG A 139 -11.58 12.58 -10.20
N LEU A 140 -11.95 11.52 -9.48
CA LEU A 140 -12.80 10.46 -10.00
C LEU A 140 -14.18 11.01 -10.38
N ALA A 141 -14.79 11.80 -9.49
CA ALA A 141 -16.09 12.40 -9.74
C ALA A 141 -16.09 13.34 -10.96
N ALA A 142 -15.04 14.16 -11.11
CA ALA A 142 -14.87 15.02 -12.29
C ALA A 142 -14.72 14.24 -13.61
N ALA A 143 -14.34 12.96 -13.54
CA ALA A 143 -14.28 12.05 -14.67
C ALA A 143 -15.54 11.17 -14.82
N GLY A 144 -16.61 11.45 -14.05
CA GLY A 144 -17.85 10.68 -14.08
C GLY A 144 -17.71 9.28 -13.47
N LEU A 145 -16.84 9.13 -12.46
CA LEU A 145 -16.59 7.85 -11.78
C LEU A 145 -16.86 7.94 -10.27
N LEU A 146 -17.22 6.80 -9.67
CA LEU A 146 -17.26 6.60 -8.22
C LEU A 146 -16.59 5.29 -7.79
N VAL A 147 -16.23 5.23 -6.51
CA VAL A 147 -15.72 4.00 -5.87
C VAL A 147 -16.88 3.27 -5.18
N VAL A 148 -17.01 1.97 -5.43
CA VAL A 148 -17.95 1.08 -4.73
C VAL A 148 -17.19 -0.16 -4.29
N GLY A 149 -16.89 -0.25 -2.99
CA GLY A 149 -16.04 -1.34 -2.46
C GLY A 149 -14.64 -1.33 -3.08
N ASP A 150 -14.24 -2.46 -3.68
CA ASP A 150 -12.95 -2.60 -4.36
C ASP A 150 -12.95 -2.21 -5.85
N GLU A 151 -14.08 -1.70 -6.36
CA GLU A 151 -14.27 -1.34 -7.76
C GLU A 151 -14.43 0.18 -7.99
N VAL A 152 -14.15 0.59 -9.23
CA VAL A 152 -14.45 1.93 -9.74
C VAL A 152 -15.46 1.82 -10.88
N ARG A 153 -16.58 2.54 -10.80
CA ARG A 153 -17.70 2.44 -11.75
C ARG A 153 -18.05 3.83 -12.30
N ALA A 154 -18.79 3.86 -13.41
CA ALA A 154 -19.39 5.10 -13.89
C ALA A 154 -20.45 5.60 -12.90
N SER A 155 -20.51 6.92 -12.72
CA SER A 155 -21.48 7.61 -11.85
C SER A 155 -22.86 7.75 -12.45
#